data_AF-A0A1R1EPH9-F1
#
_entry.id   AF-A0A1R1EPH9-F1
#
_cell.length_a   1.000
_cell.length_b   1.000
_cell.length_c   1.000
_cell.angle_alpha   90.00
_cell.angle_beta   90.00
_cell.angle_gamma   90.00
#
_symmetry.space_group_name_H-M   'P 1'
#
loop_
_entity.id
_entity.type
_entity.pdbx_description
1 polymer ?
#
loop_
_entity_poly.entity_id
_entity_poly.type
_entity_poly.pdbx_seq_one_letter_code
_entity_poly.pdbx_strand_id
1 'polypeptide(L)'
;MGKKRSRFLGLKLLLVASLVLSLLTGCGIGSPNVKETYPLESVNRDGNATSYVYRAADKTVPEVAKELTDEKKPDQMSPEDADRMFLVYGNEWYHLQKDTAKPSDTLIEIDSQQYVQRNYDSSFLQGYLTAALIGQLFDSFGGGGSYRGYTSRDIYQPKQGTYHKPTTNDKKVAPPLTVEKKGSILRRGKNSDTNPSVGSGGSIFDRKKDTKTPSRGSISRGGSSGSGLFDAPKRSYTKPKTRVGSGKITRRR
;
A
#
# COMPACT_ATOMS: atom_id res chain seq x y z
N MET A 1 49.98 -32.98 -7.17
CA MET A 1 48.92 -32.75 -6.16
C MET A 1 48.16 -31.46 -6.46
N GLY A 2 46.94 -31.48 -7.04
CA GLY A 2 46.22 -30.24 -7.36
C GLY A 2 44.69 -30.31 -7.45
N LYS A 3 44.11 -31.50 -7.66
CA LYS A 3 42.66 -31.64 -7.92
C LYS A 3 41.74 -31.58 -6.68
N LYS A 4 42.26 -31.69 -5.45
CA LYS A 4 41.41 -31.70 -4.23
C LYS A 4 41.00 -30.31 -3.76
N ARG A 5 41.83 -29.27 -3.93
CA ARG A 5 41.52 -27.90 -3.45
C ARG A 5 40.40 -27.21 -4.25
N SER A 6 40.32 -27.48 -5.55
CA SER A 6 39.27 -26.92 -6.44
C SER A 6 37.86 -27.42 -6.09
N ARG A 7 37.70 -28.68 -5.65
CA ARG A 7 36.39 -29.25 -5.28
C ARG A 7 35.82 -28.64 -3.99
N PHE A 8 36.68 -28.36 -3.01
CA PHE A 8 36.26 -27.67 -1.79
C PHE A 8 35.92 -26.19 -2.03
N LEU A 9 36.58 -25.54 -2.97
CA LEU A 9 36.27 -24.17 -3.36
C LEU A 9 34.91 -24.08 -4.08
N GLY A 10 34.63 -25.04 -4.98
CA GLY A 10 33.33 -25.15 -5.65
C GLY A 10 32.18 -25.44 -4.69
N LEU A 11 32.38 -26.32 -3.70
CA LEU A 11 31.37 -26.60 -2.68
C LEU A 11 31.10 -25.38 -1.78
N LYS A 12 32.14 -24.63 -1.41
CA LYS A 12 32.00 -23.37 -0.65
C LYS A 12 31.28 -22.30 -1.46
N LEU A 13 31.62 -22.14 -2.74
CA LEU A 13 30.94 -21.20 -3.62
C LEU A 13 29.48 -21.58 -3.86
N LEU A 14 29.16 -22.88 -3.95
CA LEU A 14 27.77 -23.35 -4.02
C LEU A 14 27.00 -23.08 -2.71
N LEU A 15 27.62 -23.27 -1.55
CA LEU A 15 26.99 -22.95 -0.26
C LEU A 15 26.76 -21.45 -0.09
N VAL A 16 27.75 -20.62 -0.44
CA VAL A 16 27.62 -19.15 -0.40
C VAL A 16 26.60 -18.67 -1.43
N ALA A 17 26.59 -19.22 -2.64
CA ALA A 17 25.59 -18.89 -3.65
C ALA A 17 24.19 -19.32 -3.19
N SER A 18 24.02 -20.50 -2.62
CA SER A 18 22.74 -20.94 -2.04
C SER A 18 22.27 -20.03 -0.92
N LEU A 19 23.17 -19.58 -0.05
CA LEU A 19 22.87 -18.62 1.01
C LEU A 19 22.50 -17.24 0.45
N VAL A 20 23.21 -16.75 -0.57
CA VAL A 20 22.92 -15.46 -1.22
C VAL A 20 21.62 -15.51 -2.02
N LEU A 21 21.33 -16.61 -2.73
CA LEU A 21 20.08 -16.80 -3.46
C LEU A 21 18.87 -16.88 -2.51
N SER A 22 19.02 -17.49 -1.33
CA SER A 22 17.96 -17.50 -0.31
C SER A 22 17.75 -16.14 0.36
N LEU A 23 18.78 -15.28 0.43
CA LEU A 23 18.64 -13.88 0.83
C LEU A 23 17.98 -13.02 -0.27
N LEU A 24 18.13 -13.37 -1.55
CA LEU A 24 17.50 -12.64 -2.68
C LEU A 24 15.99 -12.88 -2.80
N THR A 25 15.48 -14.04 -2.35
CA THR A 25 14.03 -14.27 -2.19
C THR A 25 13.43 -13.51 -0.99
N GLY A 26 14.24 -12.75 -0.24
CA GLY A 26 13.84 -11.96 0.92
C GLY A 26 13.24 -10.58 0.62
N CYS A 27 13.07 -10.17 -0.64
CA CYS A 27 12.37 -8.92 -0.98
C CYS A 27 10.86 -9.15 -1.15
N GLY A 28 10.25 -9.69 -0.09
CA GLY A 28 8.81 -9.94 0.05
C GLY A 28 8.40 -10.05 1.53
N ILE A 29 9.26 -9.58 2.45
CA ILE A 29 9.05 -9.56 3.90
C ILE A 29 8.08 -8.41 4.25
N GLY A 30 6.86 -8.48 3.74
CA GLY A 30 5.77 -7.57 4.09
C GLY A 30 4.54 -8.39 4.47
N SER A 31 3.72 -7.89 5.39
CA SER A 31 2.44 -8.53 5.72
C SER A 31 1.46 -8.45 4.54
N PRO A 32 0.37 -9.24 4.53
CA PRO A 32 -0.61 -9.21 3.45
C PRO A 32 -1.05 -7.78 3.11
N ASN A 33 -1.30 -7.51 1.83
CA ASN A 33 -1.54 -6.16 1.33
C ASN A 33 -2.98 -5.67 1.58
N VAL A 34 -3.39 -5.70 2.85
CA VAL A 34 -4.72 -5.25 3.33
C VAL A 34 -4.97 -3.79 2.93
N LYS A 35 -3.91 -2.98 2.89
CA LYS A 35 -3.96 -1.54 2.60
C LYS A 35 -4.47 -1.24 1.20
N GLU A 36 -4.23 -2.14 0.24
CA GLU A 36 -4.67 -2.02 -1.15
C GLU A 36 -6.02 -2.71 -1.42
N THR A 37 -6.39 -3.68 -0.58
CA THR A 37 -7.60 -4.50 -0.80
C THR A 37 -8.82 -3.96 -0.06
N TYR A 38 -8.62 -3.35 1.11
CA TYR A 38 -9.71 -2.96 1.99
C TYR A 38 -9.72 -1.45 2.27
N PRO A 39 -10.90 -0.80 2.31
CA PRO A 39 -11.00 0.60 2.68
C PRO A 39 -10.58 0.82 4.14
N LEU A 40 -9.72 1.83 4.34
CA LEU A 40 -9.33 2.29 5.67
C LEU A 40 -10.49 3.02 6.35
N GLU A 41 -10.88 2.54 7.52
CA GLU A 41 -12.01 3.04 8.31
C GLU A 41 -11.57 4.00 9.42
N SER A 42 -10.53 3.63 10.16
CA SER A 42 -10.06 4.41 11.31
C SER A 42 -8.58 4.20 11.58
N VAL A 43 -7.96 5.17 12.24
CA VAL A 43 -6.55 5.15 12.59
C VAL A 43 -6.40 5.58 14.04
N ASN A 44 -5.48 4.93 14.75
CA ASN A 44 -4.91 5.42 15.99
C ASN A 44 -3.37 5.41 15.87
N ARG A 45 -2.72 6.50 16.26
CA ARG A 45 -1.27 6.62 16.21
C ARG A 45 -0.75 7.43 17.38
N ASP A 46 0.25 6.87 18.06
CA ASP A 46 1.08 7.57 19.03
C ASP A 46 2.56 7.17 18.83
N GLY A 47 3.34 8.07 18.24
CA GLY A 47 4.74 7.80 17.88
C GLY A 47 4.91 6.60 16.94
N ASN A 48 5.48 5.51 17.47
CA ASN A 48 5.70 4.22 16.78
C ASN A 48 4.60 3.18 17.07
N ALA A 49 3.70 3.46 18.01
CA ALA A 49 2.53 2.64 18.27
C ALA A 49 1.42 3.06 17.27
N THR A 50 1.10 2.20 16.32
CA THR A 50 0.10 2.47 15.28
C THR A 50 -0.93 1.36 15.21
N SER A 51 -2.19 1.72 15.00
CA SER A 51 -3.30 0.84 14.73
C SER A 51 -4.10 1.38 13.55
N TYR A 52 -4.28 0.57 12.51
CA TYR A 52 -5.07 0.89 11.33
C TYR A 52 -6.21 -0.08 11.20
N VAL A 53 -7.44 0.42 11.09
CA VAL A 53 -8.62 -0.42 10.98
C VAL A 53 -9.18 -0.32 9.57
N TYR A 54 -9.27 -1.46 8.92
CA TYR A 54 -9.83 -1.63 7.59
C TYR A 54 -11.14 -2.41 7.67
N ARG A 55 -12.00 -2.22 6.67
CA ARG A 55 -13.29 -2.92 6.60
C ARG A 55 -13.32 -3.91 5.44
N ALA A 56 -13.57 -5.17 5.74
CA ALA A 56 -13.95 -6.19 4.79
C ALA A 56 -15.48 -6.32 4.77
N ALA A 57 -16.10 -5.72 3.76
CA ALA A 57 -17.55 -5.77 3.58
C ALA A 57 -17.98 -7.18 3.13
N ASP A 58 -19.09 -7.67 3.68
CA ASP A 58 -19.71 -8.95 3.32
C ASP A 58 -18.76 -10.16 3.37
N LYS A 59 -17.83 -10.15 4.34
CA LYS A 59 -16.90 -11.24 4.60
C LYS A 59 -16.83 -11.52 6.10
N THR A 60 -16.92 -12.81 6.44
CA THR A 60 -16.78 -13.28 7.82
C THR A 60 -15.33 -13.31 8.28
N VAL A 61 -15.12 -13.37 9.60
CA VAL A 61 -13.78 -13.40 10.20
C VAL A 61 -12.93 -14.57 9.66
N PRO A 62 -13.44 -15.83 9.60
CA PRO A 62 -12.67 -16.94 9.05
C PRO A 62 -12.36 -16.80 7.55
N GLU A 63 -13.28 -16.24 6.76
CA GLU A 63 -13.05 -16.02 5.32
C GLU A 63 -11.92 -15.02 5.09
N VAL A 64 -11.93 -13.90 5.83
CA VAL A 64 -10.84 -12.92 5.78
C VAL A 64 -9.54 -13.55 6.29
N ALA A 65 -9.59 -14.31 7.38
CA ALA A 65 -8.40 -14.99 7.90
C ALA A 65 -7.77 -15.93 6.87
N LYS A 66 -8.61 -16.68 6.16
CA LYS A 66 -8.21 -17.56 5.07
C LYS A 66 -7.60 -16.79 3.92
N GLU A 67 -8.24 -15.71 3.44
CA GLU A 67 -7.70 -14.89 2.35
C GLU A 67 -6.32 -14.34 2.67
N LEU A 68 -6.12 -13.81 3.88
CA LEU A 68 -4.84 -13.25 4.32
C LEU A 68 -3.77 -14.35 4.49
N THR A 69 -4.17 -15.53 4.95
CA THR A 69 -3.28 -16.69 5.10
C THR A 69 -2.88 -17.31 3.76
N ASP A 70 -3.82 -17.34 2.81
CA ASP A 70 -3.61 -17.82 1.44
C ASP A 70 -2.67 -16.86 0.67
N GLU A 71 -2.73 -15.54 0.93
CA GLU A 71 -1.77 -14.55 0.42
C GLU A 71 -0.38 -14.72 1.05
N LYS A 72 -0.34 -14.84 2.39
CA LYS A 72 0.89 -15.08 3.13
C LYS A 72 0.61 -15.84 4.42
N LYS A 73 1.38 -16.90 4.66
CA LYS A 73 1.31 -17.66 5.91
C LYS A 73 1.77 -16.80 7.10
N PRO A 74 0.96 -16.67 8.17
CA PRO A 74 1.38 -15.98 9.39
C PRO A 74 2.37 -16.81 10.20
N ASP A 75 3.18 -16.14 11.02
CA ASP A 75 4.09 -16.80 11.97
C ASP A 75 3.30 -17.50 13.08
N GLN A 76 2.19 -16.88 13.48
CA GLN A 76 1.22 -17.47 14.39
C GLN A 76 -0.21 -17.07 14.00
N MET A 77 -1.14 -18.01 14.16
CA MET A 77 -2.58 -17.81 13.98
C MET A 77 -3.31 -18.36 15.20
N SER A 78 -4.35 -17.67 15.66
CA SER A 78 -5.25 -18.18 16.70
C SER A 78 -6.10 -19.35 16.19
N PRO A 79 -6.77 -20.10 17.07
CA PRO A 79 -7.86 -20.96 16.65
C PRO A 79 -8.90 -20.20 15.82
N GLU A 80 -9.59 -20.92 14.94
CA GLU A 80 -10.70 -20.36 14.16
C GLU A 80 -11.86 -20.00 15.07
N ASP A 81 -12.40 -18.80 14.89
CA ASP A 81 -13.51 -18.27 15.66
C ASP A 81 -14.31 -17.29 14.79
N ALA A 82 -15.63 -17.34 14.89
CA ALA A 82 -16.53 -16.57 14.04
C ALA A 82 -16.54 -15.08 14.38
N ASP A 83 -16.16 -14.72 15.61
CA ASP A 83 -16.23 -13.35 16.11
C ASP A 83 -14.87 -12.68 16.03
N ARG A 84 -13.79 -13.41 16.32
CA ARG A 84 -12.47 -12.80 16.54
C ARG A 84 -11.31 -13.75 16.31
N MET A 85 -10.35 -13.35 15.48
CA MET A 85 -9.12 -14.09 15.23
C MET A 85 -7.89 -13.19 15.26
N PHE A 86 -6.74 -13.78 15.60
CA PHE A 86 -5.43 -13.12 15.53
C PHE A 86 -4.53 -13.79 14.51
N LEU A 87 -3.86 -12.97 13.69
CA LEU A 87 -2.80 -13.39 12.77
C LEU A 87 -1.58 -12.52 13.03
N VAL A 88 -0.41 -13.15 13.21
CA VAL A 88 0.83 -12.46 13.55
C VAL A 88 1.82 -12.60 12.40
N TYR A 89 2.29 -11.46 11.90
CA TYR A 89 3.23 -11.35 10.79
C TYR A 89 4.44 -10.52 11.23
N GLY A 90 5.44 -11.18 11.81
CA GLY A 90 6.60 -10.55 12.41
C GLY A 90 6.20 -9.52 13.46
N ASN A 91 6.34 -8.24 13.12
CA ASN A 91 6.05 -7.11 14.03
C ASN A 91 4.66 -6.49 13.78
N GLU A 92 3.86 -7.02 12.86
CA GLU A 92 2.50 -6.59 12.59
C GLU A 92 1.51 -7.64 13.11
N TRP A 93 0.50 -7.16 13.82
CA TRP A 93 -0.48 -7.98 14.53
C TRP A 93 -1.86 -7.66 13.97
N TYR A 94 -2.45 -8.64 13.33
CA TYR A 94 -3.76 -8.49 12.71
C TYR A 94 -4.80 -9.06 13.65
N HIS A 95 -5.77 -8.22 14.00
CA HIS A 95 -6.88 -8.55 14.86
C HIS A 95 -8.17 -8.43 14.06
N LEU A 96 -8.65 -9.59 13.62
CA LEU A 96 -9.88 -9.72 12.86
C LEU A 96 -11.07 -9.76 13.81
N GLN A 97 -12.07 -8.93 13.59
CA GLN A 97 -13.20 -8.77 14.49
C GLN A 97 -14.49 -8.60 13.70
N LYS A 98 -15.53 -9.35 14.08
CA LYS A 98 -16.88 -9.15 13.54
C LYS A 98 -17.41 -7.78 13.95
N ASP A 99 -17.89 -6.98 13.01
CA ASP A 99 -18.47 -5.66 13.32
C ASP A 99 -19.79 -5.84 14.09
N THR A 100 -19.88 -5.23 15.27
CA THR A 100 -21.08 -5.28 16.13
C THR A 100 -22.27 -4.53 15.52
N ALA A 101 -22.00 -3.50 14.71
CA ALA A 101 -23.04 -2.74 14.01
C ALA A 101 -23.46 -3.41 12.68
N LYS A 102 -22.57 -4.18 12.07
CA LYS A 102 -22.80 -4.90 10.81
C LYS A 102 -22.17 -6.31 10.84
N PRO A 103 -22.85 -7.32 11.41
CA PRO A 103 -22.25 -8.65 11.61
C PRO A 103 -21.82 -9.41 10.36
N SER A 104 -22.24 -8.97 9.17
CA SER A 104 -21.76 -9.48 7.87
C SER A 104 -20.36 -8.97 7.50
N ASP A 105 -19.91 -7.89 8.13
CA ASP A 105 -18.62 -7.26 7.86
C ASP A 105 -17.59 -7.68 8.92
N THR A 106 -16.34 -7.74 8.48
CA THR A 106 -15.17 -7.94 9.35
C THR A 106 -14.32 -6.68 9.38
N LEU A 107 -13.92 -6.29 10.58
CA LEU A 107 -12.93 -5.25 10.84
C LEU A 107 -11.56 -5.89 10.97
N ILE A 108 -10.62 -5.42 10.15
CA ILE A 108 -9.23 -5.85 10.15
C ILE A 108 -8.42 -4.76 10.83
N GLU A 109 -8.09 -4.98 12.09
CA GLU A 109 -7.24 -4.07 12.86
C GLU A 109 -5.78 -4.51 12.73
N ILE A 110 -4.94 -3.66 12.14
CA ILE A 110 -3.51 -3.89 11.96
C ILE A 110 -2.75 -3.04 12.96
N ASP A 111 -2.17 -3.70 13.94
CA ASP A 111 -1.44 -3.10 15.04
C ASP A 111 0.07 -3.33 14.89
N SER A 112 0.86 -2.30 15.21
CA SER A 112 2.29 -2.51 15.42
C SER A 112 2.52 -3.27 16.71
N GLN A 113 3.60 -4.05 16.79
CA GLN A 113 3.99 -4.74 18.01
C GLN A 113 4.02 -3.81 19.25
N GLN A 114 4.49 -2.57 19.08
CA GLN A 114 4.50 -1.57 20.16
C GLN A 114 3.09 -1.15 20.57
N TYR A 115 2.15 -1.07 19.63
CA TYR A 115 0.75 -0.78 19.95
C TYR A 115 0.13 -1.92 20.75
N VAL A 116 0.36 -3.17 20.34
CA VAL A 116 -0.14 -4.34 21.08
C VAL A 116 0.44 -4.37 22.49
N GLN A 117 1.76 -4.26 22.61
CA GLN A 117 2.47 -4.27 23.89
C GLN A 117 1.97 -3.20 24.86
N ARG A 118 1.59 -2.01 24.39
CA ARG A 118 1.22 -0.89 25.27
C ARG A 118 -0.27 -0.80 25.59
N ASN A 119 -1.12 -1.32 24.71
CA ASN A 119 -2.56 -1.14 24.83
C ASN A 119 -3.30 -2.41 25.22
N TYR A 120 -2.89 -3.57 24.71
CA TYR A 120 -3.65 -4.80 24.89
C TYR A 120 -3.50 -5.38 26.29
N ASP A 121 -4.58 -6.04 26.71
CA ASP A 121 -4.58 -6.88 27.90
C ASP A 121 -3.90 -8.23 27.60
N SER A 122 -2.92 -8.61 28.43
CA SER A 122 -2.14 -9.83 28.21
C SER A 122 -2.98 -11.10 28.44
N SER A 123 -3.89 -11.10 29.40
CA SER A 123 -4.78 -12.23 29.68
C SER A 123 -5.77 -12.48 28.56
N PHE A 124 -6.23 -11.41 27.92
CA PHE A 124 -7.05 -11.47 26.73
C PHE A 124 -6.27 -12.09 25.56
N LEU A 125 -5.04 -11.65 25.30
CA LEU A 125 -4.23 -12.20 24.22
C LEU A 125 -3.83 -13.68 24.45
N GLN A 126 -3.67 -14.11 25.70
CA GLN A 126 -3.42 -15.52 26.05
C GLN A 126 -4.55 -16.46 25.62
N GLY A 127 -5.78 -15.96 25.45
CA GLY A 127 -6.90 -16.74 24.91
C GLY A 127 -6.73 -17.11 23.43
N TYR A 128 -5.89 -16.37 22.69
CA TYR A 128 -5.75 -16.50 21.24
C TYR A 128 -4.34 -16.92 20.81
N LEU A 129 -3.33 -16.57 21.60
CA LEU A 129 -1.93 -16.66 21.22
C LEU A 129 -1.11 -17.45 22.23
N THR A 130 0.10 -17.84 21.83
CA THR A 130 0.93 -18.74 22.62
C THR A 130 1.56 -17.99 23.78
N ALA A 131 1.70 -18.67 24.92
CA ALA A 131 2.39 -18.09 26.07
C ALA A 131 3.82 -17.63 25.75
N ALA A 132 4.52 -18.30 24.82
CA ALA A 132 5.85 -17.89 24.38
C ALA A 132 5.84 -16.54 23.65
N LEU A 133 4.91 -16.34 22.71
CA LEU A 133 4.77 -15.08 21.98
C LEU A 133 4.36 -13.94 22.92
N ILE A 134 3.39 -14.19 23.81
CA ILE A 134 2.94 -13.21 24.81
C ILE A 134 4.06 -12.89 25.79
N GLY A 135 4.79 -13.90 26.27
CA GLY A 135 5.96 -13.72 27.12
C GLY A 135 6.97 -12.79 26.46
N GLN A 136 7.39 -13.06 25.23
CA GLN A 136 8.32 -12.21 24.48
C GLN A 136 7.78 -10.78 24.27
N LEU A 137 6.48 -10.61 24.05
CA LEU A 137 5.87 -9.30 23.86
C LEU A 137 5.90 -8.46 25.14
N PHE A 138 5.67 -9.07 26.30
CA PHE A 138 5.54 -8.38 27.59
C PHE A 138 6.72 -8.56 28.55
N ASP A 139 7.83 -9.19 28.11
CA ASP A 139 9.03 -9.44 28.91
C ASP A 139 9.73 -8.13 29.37
N SER A 140 9.53 -7.04 28.63
CA SER A 140 10.03 -5.72 29.00
C SER A 140 9.14 -5.04 30.03
N PHE A 141 9.72 -4.61 31.15
CA PHE A 141 9.05 -3.86 32.21
C PHE A 141 8.29 -2.64 31.64
N GLY A 142 6.96 -2.60 31.83
CA GLY A 142 6.13 -1.43 31.51
C GLY A 142 5.12 -1.57 30.35
N GLY A 143 4.92 -2.77 29.80
CA GLY A 143 3.86 -3.07 28.85
C GLY A 143 2.51 -3.42 29.50
N GLY A 144 1.43 -3.29 28.73
CA GLY A 144 0.08 -3.75 29.08
C GLY A 144 -0.95 -2.65 29.10
N GLY A 145 -2.18 -2.97 28.73
CA GLY A 145 -3.35 -2.13 28.93
C GLY A 145 -4.60 -2.98 29.10
N SER A 146 -5.76 -2.37 28.92
CA SER A 146 -7.05 -3.07 29.02
C SER A 146 -7.69 -3.31 27.66
N TYR A 147 -7.04 -2.90 26.57
CA TYR A 147 -7.61 -2.91 25.22
C TYR A 147 -7.88 -4.35 24.76
N ARG A 148 -9.05 -4.55 24.15
CA ARG A 148 -9.52 -5.86 23.66
C ARG A 148 -9.95 -5.83 22.20
N GLY A 149 -9.52 -4.81 21.46
CA GLY A 149 -9.83 -4.63 20.05
C GLY A 149 -10.89 -3.58 19.78
N TYR A 150 -10.90 -3.14 18.52
CA TYR A 150 -11.63 -1.99 18.02
C TYR A 150 -13.14 -2.03 18.25
N THR A 151 -13.77 -3.22 18.20
CA THR A 151 -15.23 -3.34 18.43
C THR A 151 -15.64 -3.06 19.87
N SER A 152 -14.67 -3.10 20.79
CA SER A 152 -14.87 -2.89 22.22
C SER A 152 -14.17 -1.64 22.76
N ARG A 153 -13.64 -0.80 21.87
CA ARG A 153 -12.80 0.37 22.19
C ARG A 153 -13.45 1.39 23.12
N ASP A 154 -14.78 1.47 23.14
CA ASP A 154 -15.49 2.45 23.98
C ASP A 154 -15.46 2.06 25.47
N ILE A 155 -15.44 0.74 25.74
CA ILE A 155 -15.38 0.14 27.08
C ILE A 155 -13.91 -0.07 27.47
N TYR A 156 -13.14 -0.65 26.56
CA TYR A 156 -11.75 -1.00 26.74
C TYR A 156 -10.91 -0.07 25.88
N GLN A 157 -10.67 1.15 26.37
CA GLN A 157 -9.95 2.17 25.61
C GLN A 157 -8.44 1.86 25.52
N PRO A 158 -7.78 2.16 24.39
CA PRO A 158 -6.33 2.11 24.33
C PRO A 158 -5.74 3.14 25.29
N LYS A 159 -4.62 2.82 25.93
CA LYS A 159 -3.90 3.74 26.82
C LYS A 159 -3.31 4.93 26.08
N GLN A 160 -3.00 4.74 24.79
CA GLN A 160 -2.30 5.72 23.97
C GLN A 160 -3.06 6.05 22.69
N GLY A 161 -3.02 7.34 22.35
CA GLY A 161 -3.70 7.90 21.20
C GLY A 161 -5.23 7.80 21.27
N THR A 162 -5.89 8.09 20.17
CA THR A 162 -7.35 8.01 20.06
C THR A 162 -7.71 7.68 18.63
N TYR A 163 -8.66 6.77 18.44
CA TYR A 163 -9.18 6.46 17.12
C TYR A 163 -9.86 7.68 16.50
N HIS A 164 -9.45 8.01 15.28
CA HIS A 164 -10.06 9.07 14.50
C HIS A 164 -10.33 8.61 13.07
N LYS A 165 -11.11 9.42 12.34
CA LYS A 165 -11.31 9.20 10.91
C LYS A 165 -9.98 9.45 10.17
N PRO A 166 -9.67 8.66 9.12
CA PRO A 166 -8.42 8.83 8.38
C PRO A 166 -8.33 10.21 7.72
N THR A 167 -7.25 10.94 8.01
CA THR A 167 -6.93 12.22 7.37
C THR A 167 -6.32 12.01 5.97
N THR A 168 -6.15 13.10 5.22
CA THR A 168 -5.47 13.05 3.91
C THR A 168 -4.01 12.61 4.00
N ASN A 169 -3.36 12.77 5.15
CA ASN A 169 -2.00 12.28 5.37
C ASN A 169 -1.99 10.77 5.68
N ASP A 170 -2.94 10.29 6.49
CA ASP A 170 -3.07 8.85 6.78
C ASP A 170 -3.36 8.05 5.50
N LYS A 171 -4.21 8.60 4.63
CA LYS A 171 -4.52 8.04 3.31
C LYS A 171 -3.37 8.11 2.30
N LYS A 172 -2.32 8.89 2.55
CA LYS A 172 -1.10 8.92 1.71
C LYS A 172 -0.05 7.90 2.17
N VAL A 173 -0.08 7.51 3.45
CA VAL A 173 0.75 6.43 4.00
C VAL A 173 0.16 5.06 3.64
N ALA A 174 -1.15 4.98 3.44
CA ALA A 174 -1.78 3.91 2.66
C ALA A 174 -1.57 4.18 1.15
N PRO A 175 -1.09 3.23 0.33
CA PRO A 175 -1.01 3.44 -1.12
C PRO A 175 -2.40 3.76 -1.69
N PRO A 176 -2.49 4.58 -2.75
CA PRO A 176 -3.76 5.05 -3.25
C PRO A 176 -4.58 3.87 -3.79
N LEU A 177 -5.76 3.66 -3.19
CA LEU A 177 -6.82 2.89 -3.81
C LEU A 177 -7.21 3.58 -5.12
N THR A 178 -6.74 3.09 -6.26
CA THR A 178 -7.45 3.35 -7.50
C THR A 178 -8.76 2.60 -7.37
N VAL A 179 -9.87 3.33 -7.27
CA VAL A 179 -11.21 2.81 -6.93
C VAL A 179 -11.72 1.70 -7.87
N GLU A 180 -10.97 1.26 -8.88
CA GLU A 180 -11.45 0.33 -9.91
C GLU A 180 -10.40 -0.68 -10.43
N LYS A 181 -9.19 -0.81 -9.85
CA LYS A 181 -8.09 -1.61 -10.46
C LYS A 181 -7.85 -1.34 -11.98
N LYS A 182 -8.37 -0.23 -12.51
CA LYS A 182 -8.24 0.22 -13.91
C LYS A 182 -7.46 1.51 -13.93
N GLY A 183 -6.14 1.38 -13.84
CA GLY A 183 -5.24 2.47 -14.20
C GLY A 183 -5.30 2.72 -15.70
N SER A 184 -6.25 3.54 -16.16
CA SER A 184 -6.13 4.16 -17.48
C SER A 184 -5.31 5.44 -17.31
N ILE A 185 -4.09 5.44 -17.85
CA ILE A 185 -3.31 6.67 -18.01
C ILE A 185 -3.99 7.47 -19.11
N LEU A 186 -4.98 8.28 -18.73
CA LEU A 186 -5.52 9.30 -19.63
C LEU A 186 -4.45 10.39 -19.76
N ARG A 187 -3.72 10.38 -20.88
CA ARG A 187 -2.93 11.53 -21.30
C ARG A 187 -3.89 12.72 -21.44
N ARG A 188 -3.71 13.71 -20.58
CA ARG A 188 -4.45 14.99 -20.62
C ARG A 188 -4.31 15.60 -22.02
N GLY A 189 -5.38 15.55 -22.82
CA GLY A 189 -5.41 16.20 -24.13
C GLY A 189 -6.23 15.55 -25.25
N LYS A 190 -7.21 14.67 -24.98
CA LYS A 190 -8.11 14.21 -26.03
C LYS A 190 -9.56 14.20 -25.56
N ASN A 191 -10.36 15.04 -26.20
CA ASN A 191 -11.81 15.01 -26.11
C ASN A 191 -12.33 13.65 -26.58
N SER A 192 -13.40 13.23 -25.90
CA SER A 192 -14.30 12.10 -26.16
C SER A 192 -14.20 11.45 -27.53
N ASP A 193 -13.92 10.14 -27.55
CA ASP A 193 -14.78 9.20 -28.25
C ASP A 193 -14.57 7.78 -27.71
N THR A 194 -15.67 7.05 -27.72
CA THR A 194 -16.00 5.79 -27.06
C THR A 194 -15.05 4.60 -27.34
N ASN A 195 -14.90 3.75 -26.30
CA ASN A 195 -14.31 2.39 -26.23
C ASN A 195 -12.87 2.26 -25.68
N PRO A 196 -12.70 1.84 -24.41
CA PRO A 196 -11.44 1.32 -23.92
C PRO A 196 -11.48 -0.21 -23.89
N SER A 197 -11.32 -0.86 -25.05
CA SER A 197 -10.76 -2.22 -25.09
C SER A 197 -9.34 -2.09 -25.59
N VAL A 198 -8.41 -1.92 -24.64
CA VAL A 198 -6.98 -1.95 -24.91
C VAL A 198 -6.35 -3.10 -24.15
N GLY A 199 -6.08 -4.18 -24.90
CA GLY A 199 -4.88 -5.01 -24.74
C GLY A 199 -4.92 -6.12 -23.70
N SER A 200 -5.65 -7.20 -23.98
CA SER A 200 -5.26 -8.53 -23.49
C SER A 200 -4.31 -9.15 -24.51
N GLY A 201 -3.01 -9.21 -24.15
CA GLY A 201 -1.98 -9.97 -24.85
C GLY A 201 -1.31 -9.28 -26.06
N GLY A 202 -0.04 -8.88 -25.90
CA GLY A 202 0.81 -8.46 -27.03
C GLY A 202 2.02 -7.63 -26.58
N SER A 203 3.23 -8.03 -27.02
CA SER A 203 4.50 -7.37 -26.70
C SER A 203 4.49 -5.89 -27.15
N ILE A 204 5.16 -5.03 -26.36
CA ILE A 204 5.26 -3.57 -26.60
C ILE A 204 6.02 -3.21 -27.90
N PHE A 205 6.73 -4.17 -28.49
CA PHE A 205 7.60 -3.92 -29.64
C PHE A 205 7.05 -4.45 -30.97
N ASP A 206 5.95 -5.20 -30.97
CA ASP A 206 5.39 -5.78 -32.18
C ASP A 206 4.23 -4.96 -32.75
N ARG A 207 4.53 -4.16 -33.78
CA ARG A 207 3.49 -3.52 -34.59
C ARG A 207 2.89 -4.56 -35.53
N LYS A 208 1.68 -5.03 -35.20
CA LYS A 208 0.86 -5.87 -36.09
C LYS A 208 0.69 -5.19 -37.45
N LYS A 209 1.08 -5.89 -38.52
CA LYS A 209 0.99 -5.42 -39.90
C LYS A 209 -0.43 -5.73 -40.41
N ASP A 210 -1.39 -4.84 -40.18
CA ASP A 210 -2.73 -5.03 -40.73
C ASP A 210 -2.76 -4.66 -42.21
N THR A 211 -3.12 -5.65 -43.02
CA THR A 211 -3.35 -5.64 -44.46
C THR A 211 -4.62 -4.88 -44.81
N LYS A 212 -4.65 -3.56 -44.62
CA LYS A 212 -5.50 -2.64 -45.40
C LYS A 212 -4.80 -1.30 -45.48
N THR A 213 -4.17 -1.04 -46.62
CA THR A 213 -3.53 0.22 -46.99
C THR A 213 -4.54 1.37 -46.94
N PRO A 214 -4.36 2.43 -46.13
CA PRO A 214 -4.83 3.75 -46.48
C PRO A 214 -3.63 4.54 -46.99
N SER A 215 -3.77 5.03 -48.22
CA SER A 215 -2.95 6.02 -48.93
C SER A 215 -1.80 6.66 -48.14
N ARG A 216 -0.55 6.42 -48.59
CA ARG A 216 0.58 7.30 -48.30
C ARG A 216 0.25 8.68 -48.88
N GLY A 217 -0.07 9.65 -48.03
CA GLY A 217 -0.16 11.04 -48.46
C GLY A 217 1.18 11.52 -49.01
N SER A 218 1.21 11.91 -50.28
CA SER A 218 2.34 12.66 -50.86
C SER A 218 2.15 14.14 -50.55
N ILE A 219 3.24 14.83 -50.20
CA ILE A 219 3.23 16.28 -49.98
C ILE A 219 3.65 16.94 -51.28
N SER A 220 2.71 17.58 -51.99
CA SER A 220 3.03 18.51 -53.06
C SER A 220 3.43 19.86 -52.47
N ARG A 221 4.48 20.47 -53.04
CA ARG A 221 4.91 21.84 -52.69
C ARG A 221 4.73 22.72 -53.93
N GLY A 222 3.82 23.68 -53.83
CA GLY A 222 3.74 24.81 -54.77
C GLY A 222 2.32 25.15 -55.19
N GLY A 223 1.94 26.41 -54.98
CA GLY A 223 0.73 27.01 -55.55
C GLY A 223 0.04 27.97 -54.58
N SER A 224 0.17 29.26 -54.84
CA SER A 224 -0.36 30.38 -54.05
C SER A 224 -1.85 30.32 -53.71
N SER A 225 -2.14 31.07 -52.64
CA SER A 225 -3.42 31.63 -52.19
C SER A 225 -4.24 30.77 -51.21
N GLY A 226 -4.14 31.12 -49.92
CA GLY A 226 -5.02 30.61 -48.87
C GLY A 226 -4.29 30.39 -47.55
N SER A 227 -4.63 31.20 -46.54
CA SER A 227 -4.07 31.21 -45.18
C SER A 227 -3.99 29.82 -44.54
N GLY A 228 -2.79 29.39 -44.17
CA GLY A 228 -2.52 28.09 -43.51
C GLY A 228 -2.05 28.23 -42.06
N LEU A 229 -2.46 27.26 -41.24
CA LEU A 229 -2.24 27.11 -39.78
C LEU A 229 -0.77 26.95 -39.33
N PHE A 230 0.21 27.30 -40.17
CA PHE A 230 1.65 27.26 -39.86
C PHE A 230 2.36 28.59 -40.16
N ASP A 231 1.62 29.69 -40.11
CA ASP A 231 2.22 31.02 -40.14
C ASP A 231 2.94 31.29 -38.82
N ALA A 232 4.15 31.85 -38.87
CA ALA A 232 4.87 32.24 -37.66
C ALA A 232 4.03 33.31 -36.92
N PRO A 233 3.90 33.25 -35.58
CA PRO A 233 3.01 34.15 -34.86
C PRO A 233 3.39 35.60 -35.14
N LYS A 234 2.40 36.42 -35.52
CA LYS A 234 2.57 37.85 -35.77
C LYS A 234 3.22 38.50 -34.55
N ARG A 235 4.32 39.22 -34.75
CA ARG A 235 5.01 39.99 -33.71
C ARG A 235 4.15 41.20 -33.31
N SER A 236 3.14 40.99 -32.47
CA SER A 236 2.53 42.10 -31.73
C SER A 236 2.14 41.67 -30.33
N TYR A 237 3.09 41.82 -29.42
CA TYR A 237 2.82 41.84 -27.99
C TYR A 237 3.39 43.16 -27.47
N THR A 238 2.50 44.11 -27.18
CA THR A 238 2.81 45.23 -26.30
C THR A 238 3.18 44.65 -24.95
N LYS A 239 4.46 44.72 -24.58
CA LYS A 239 4.94 44.25 -23.28
C LYS A 239 4.24 45.05 -22.17
N PRO A 240 3.69 44.40 -21.13
CA PRO A 240 3.12 45.12 -20.00
C PRO A 240 4.23 45.91 -19.28
N LYS A 241 3.98 47.19 -18.97
CA LYS A 241 4.93 48.05 -18.23
C LYS A 241 5.14 47.48 -16.83
N THR A 242 6.35 47.04 -16.53
CA THR A 242 6.75 46.73 -15.15
C THR A 242 7.21 48.03 -14.48
N ARG A 243 6.56 48.39 -13.37
CA ARG A 243 6.98 49.52 -12.53
C ARG A 243 8.15 49.04 -11.66
N VAL A 244 9.34 49.57 -11.91
CA VAL A 244 10.51 49.35 -11.06
C VAL A 244 10.49 50.40 -9.96
N GLY A 245 10.39 49.97 -8.69
CA GLY A 245 10.45 50.84 -7.53
C GLY A 245 11.32 50.20 -6.44
N SER A 246 12.32 50.93 -5.95
CA SER A 246 13.19 50.49 -4.86
C SER A 246 12.54 50.80 -3.51
N GLY A 247 11.93 49.78 -2.89
CA GLY A 247 11.47 49.87 -1.50
C GLY A 247 12.66 49.72 -0.53
N LYS A 248 12.93 50.74 0.28
CA LYS A 248 13.98 50.70 1.31
C LYS A 248 13.40 50.09 2.59
N ILE A 249 13.86 48.89 2.96
CA ILE A 249 13.48 48.25 4.22
C ILE A 249 14.27 48.92 5.35
N THR A 250 13.57 49.52 6.32
CA THR A 250 14.19 50.03 7.55
C THR A 250 13.83 49.11 8.71
N ARG A 251 14.82 48.74 9.53
CA ARG A 251 14.57 48.04 10.80
C ARG A 251 14.16 49.06 11.86
N ARG A 252 13.05 48.80 12.54
CA ARG A 252 12.67 49.56 13.74
C ARG A 252 13.69 49.31 14.86
N ARG A 253 14.11 50.39 15.53
CA ARG A 253 14.80 50.33 16.82
C ARG A 253 13.80 50.00 17.92
#